data_AF-A0A0B7A0E3-F1
#
_entry.id   AF-A0A0B7A0E3-F1
#
_cell.length_a   1.000
_cell.length_b   1.000
_cell.length_c   1.000
_cell.angle_alpha   90.00
_cell.angle_beta   90.00
_cell.angle_gamma   90.00
#
_symmetry.space_group_name_H-M   'P 1'
#
loop_
_entity.id
_entity.type
_entity.pdbx_description
1 polymer ?
#
loop_
_entity_poly.entity_id
_entity_poly.type
_entity_poly.pdbx_seq_one_letter_code
_entity_poly.pdbx_strand_id
1 'polypeptide(L)'
;MAARVTSDEIIDRVSEDYDSSRRKHSNLKNALNFLTRMDSSTPVRNNIKLFLVVEEVVKHSMNQGLEPSQISTLLDVIANPHHKMSQGMRSKFVKCLIPSSKVPQDAIIRALSFISSKVFVSPGPSVLHSLLLRWIILVFDYIDGYDQLHLLYNVVFCLINSHRLIPYACHLLFLLTTKQDVRLYKVQKLLALVNSMGPESYIMGLLMIYKMYCPHLVPMKLDLKHKVFFKVHDVIWRTTITETVRQRNEADSEALKTASEMQSRRDKAKLQPRSKRQKMMIPEAHYAAHEVEEEADVDNQDLLQTSNKIPYTQIESFTEFLEAIDRIEHPSQIAACLNDTKLQLLLASNPDPLIMVRL
;
A
#
# COMPACT_ATOMS: atom_id res chain seq x y z
N MET A 1 -28.41 40.37 13.54
CA MET A 1 -27.23 40.72 14.35
C MET A 1 -26.20 39.62 14.10
N ALA A 2 -25.45 39.72 13.01
CA ALA A 2 -24.43 38.73 12.60
C ALA A 2 -23.08 39.43 12.67
N ALA A 3 -22.21 38.98 13.57
CA ALA A 3 -20.88 39.54 13.78
C ALA A 3 -20.02 39.28 12.53
N ARG A 4 -19.54 40.36 11.91
CA ARG A 4 -18.51 40.31 10.87
C ARG A 4 -17.19 39.98 11.56
N VAL A 5 -16.73 38.73 11.42
CA VAL A 5 -15.36 38.36 11.74
C VAL A 5 -14.44 39.17 10.84
N THR A 6 -13.67 40.08 11.43
CA THR A 6 -12.77 41.00 10.73
C THR A 6 -11.54 40.26 10.23
N SER A 7 -11.06 40.62 9.04
CA SER A 7 -9.93 39.96 8.37
C SER A 7 -8.65 39.89 9.22
N ASP A 8 -8.46 40.83 10.14
CA ASP A 8 -7.34 40.85 11.08
C ASP A 8 -7.40 39.72 12.13
N GLU A 9 -8.60 39.33 12.61
CA GLU A 9 -8.75 38.19 13.54
C GLU A 9 -8.41 36.84 12.89
N ILE A 10 -8.60 36.74 11.57
CA ILE A 10 -8.25 35.53 10.81
C ILE A 10 -6.73 35.46 10.60
N ILE A 11 -6.08 36.59 10.33
CA ILE A 11 -4.63 36.67 10.14
C ILE A 11 -3.89 36.37 11.45
N ASP A 12 -4.35 36.92 12.58
CA ASP A 12 -3.75 36.64 13.89
C ASP A 12 -3.91 35.17 14.28
N ARG A 13 -5.09 34.56 14.07
CA ARG A 13 -5.29 33.11 14.33
C ARG A 13 -4.41 32.22 13.48
N VAL A 14 -4.24 32.54 12.19
CA VAL A 14 -3.34 31.80 11.29
C VAL A 14 -1.87 31.97 11.71
N SER A 15 -1.49 33.15 12.18
CA SER A 15 -0.12 33.43 12.65
C SER A 15 0.18 32.72 13.98
N GLU A 16 -0.78 32.66 14.91
CA GLU A 16 -0.67 31.90 16.17
C GLU A 16 -0.62 30.39 15.95
N ASP A 17 -1.44 29.85 15.04
CA ASP A 17 -1.42 28.43 14.68
C ASP A 17 -0.11 28.03 13.99
N TYR A 18 0.44 28.92 13.16
CA TYR A 18 1.72 28.72 12.50
C TYR A 18 2.89 28.66 13.51
N ASP A 19 2.94 29.58 14.48
CA ASP A 19 3.99 29.61 15.50
C ASP A 19 3.85 28.46 16.51
N SER A 20 2.61 28.05 16.83
CA SER A 20 2.30 26.86 17.64
C SER A 20 2.76 25.56 16.96
N SER A 21 2.52 25.41 15.65
CA SER A 21 2.97 24.26 14.88
C SER A 21 4.49 24.18 14.82
N ARG A 22 5.18 25.31 14.59
CA ARG A 22 6.65 25.38 14.52
C ARG A 22 7.31 25.02 15.85
N ARG A 23 6.76 25.48 16.98
CA ARG A 23 7.24 25.13 18.33
C ARG A 23 7.07 23.63 18.61
N LYS A 24 5.95 23.02 18.24
CA LYS A 24 5.71 21.57 18.39
C LYS A 24 6.70 20.71 17.60
N HIS A 25 6.97 21.06 16.34
CA HIS A 25 7.96 20.36 15.51
C HIS A 25 9.38 20.49 16.09
N SER A 26 9.74 21.67 16.61
CA SER A 26 11.02 21.89 17.29
C SER A 26 11.17 21.04 18.55
N ASN A 27 10.09 20.88 19.34
CA ASN A 27 10.11 20.08 20.56
C ASN A 27 10.28 18.58 20.27
N LEU A 28 9.55 18.04 19.28
CA LEU A 28 9.72 16.65 18.87
C LEU A 28 11.13 16.40 18.32
N LYS A 29 11.67 17.29 17.48
CA LYS A 29 13.03 17.14 16.95
C LYS A 29 14.07 17.10 18.07
N ASN A 30 13.93 17.95 19.09
CA ASN A 30 14.79 17.94 20.26
C ASN A 30 14.63 16.65 21.09
N ALA A 31 13.41 16.15 21.25
CA ALA A 31 13.11 14.89 21.90
C ALA A 31 13.75 13.70 21.17
N LEU A 32 13.62 13.61 19.84
CA LEU A 32 14.24 12.56 19.04
C LEU A 32 15.77 12.65 19.07
N ASN A 33 16.33 13.86 18.95
CA ASN A 33 17.79 14.06 19.08
C ASN A 33 18.32 13.62 20.44
N PHE A 34 17.57 13.87 21.52
CA PHE A 34 17.91 13.37 22.84
C PHE A 34 17.92 11.84 22.86
N LEU A 35 16.88 11.20 22.30
CA LEU A 35 16.78 9.74 22.25
C LEU A 35 17.88 9.09 21.41
N THR A 36 18.28 9.68 20.30
CA THR A 36 19.37 9.19 19.44
C THR A 36 20.73 9.33 20.10
N ARG A 37 20.94 10.37 20.92
CA ARG A 37 22.20 10.59 21.65
C ARG A 37 22.31 9.80 22.95
N MET A 38 21.24 9.13 23.40
CA MET A 38 21.30 8.34 24.61
C MET A 38 22.31 7.20 24.43
N ASP A 39 23.17 7.04 25.42
CA ASP A 39 24.18 5.99 25.46
C ASP A 39 23.87 4.95 26.54
N SER A 40 24.73 3.96 26.68
CA SER A 40 24.64 2.93 27.72
C SER A 40 24.88 3.47 29.14
N SER A 41 25.30 4.73 29.29
CA SER A 41 25.55 5.40 30.57
C SER A 41 24.30 6.10 31.12
N THR A 42 23.35 6.44 30.25
CA THR A 42 22.15 7.19 30.64
C THR A 42 21.25 6.38 31.59
N PRO A 43 20.93 6.88 32.80
CA PRO A 43 20.05 6.18 33.73
C PRO A 43 18.63 6.16 33.18
N VAL A 44 18.03 4.97 33.12
CA VAL A 44 16.66 4.77 32.63
C VAL A 44 15.62 4.81 33.76
N ARG A 45 16.04 4.48 35.00
CA ARG A 45 15.19 4.59 36.19
C ARG A 45 15.31 5.99 36.79
N ASN A 46 14.18 6.56 37.22
CA ASN A 46 14.06 7.89 37.84
C ASN A 46 14.59 9.06 36.98
N ASN A 47 14.62 8.90 35.67
CA ASN A 47 15.03 9.96 34.75
C ASN A 47 13.82 10.77 34.28
N ILE A 48 13.55 11.87 34.98
CA ILE A 48 12.42 12.77 34.69
C ILE A 48 12.53 13.34 33.27
N LYS A 49 13.75 13.64 32.80
CA LYS A 49 13.98 14.16 31.44
C LYS A 49 13.58 13.13 30.39
N LEU A 50 13.95 11.86 30.57
CA LEU A 50 13.53 10.78 29.68
C LEU A 50 12.00 10.60 29.70
N PHE A 51 11.37 10.66 30.87
CA PHE A 51 9.92 10.56 30.99
C PHE A 51 9.21 11.67 30.20
N LEU A 52 9.63 12.93 30.36
CA LEU A 52 9.06 14.06 29.61
C LEU A 52 9.24 13.91 28.10
N VAL A 53 10.42 13.44 27.66
CA VAL A 53 10.69 13.16 26.24
C VAL A 53 9.77 12.07 25.70
N VAL A 54 9.54 11.00 26.45
CA VAL A 54 8.63 9.91 26.06
C VAL A 54 7.19 10.43 25.95
N GLU A 55 6.73 11.22 26.91
CA GLU A 55 5.38 11.79 26.89
C GLU A 55 5.19 12.77 25.72
N GLU A 56 6.21 13.57 25.39
CA GLU A 56 6.15 14.46 24.22
C GLU A 56 6.06 13.67 22.91
N VAL A 57 6.85 12.59 22.75
CA VAL A 57 6.78 11.71 21.57
C VAL A 57 5.40 11.05 21.47
N VAL A 58 4.87 10.56 22.59
CA VAL A 58 3.54 9.94 22.63
C VAL A 58 2.47 10.96 22.22
N LYS A 59 2.48 12.14 22.83
CA LYS A 59 1.53 13.21 22.54
C LYS A 59 1.60 13.64 21.07
N HIS A 60 2.80 13.81 20.52
CA HIS A 60 2.94 14.19 19.12
C HIS A 60 2.42 13.09 18.18
N SER A 61 2.86 11.83 18.41
CA SER A 61 2.45 10.69 17.57
C SER A 61 0.93 10.48 17.52
N MET A 62 0.24 10.68 18.63
CA MET A 62 -1.21 10.48 18.71
C MET A 62 -2.02 11.63 18.09
N ASN A 63 -1.48 12.84 18.07
CA ASN A 63 -2.21 14.02 17.58
C ASN A 63 -1.91 14.36 16.12
N GLN A 64 -0.67 14.14 15.67
CA GLN A 64 -0.21 14.57 14.35
C GLN A 64 0.38 13.43 13.51
N GLY A 65 0.61 12.26 14.11
CA GLY A 65 1.43 11.22 13.51
C GLY A 65 2.90 11.61 13.49
N LEU A 66 3.71 10.78 12.83
CA LEU A 66 5.14 10.97 12.64
C LEU A 66 5.43 11.12 11.14
N GLU A 67 6.36 12.01 10.82
CA GLU A 67 6.89 12.16 9.46
C GLU A 67 7.81 10.98 9.07
N PRO A 68 8.01 10.72 7.77
CA PRO A 68 8.88 9.65 7.28
C PRO A 68 10.27 9.59 7.93
N SER A 69 10.91 10.75 8.13
CA SER A 69 12.24 10.88 8.75
C SER A 69 12.21 10.58 10.25
N GLN A 70 11.13 10.97 10.93
CA GLN A 70 10.92 10.77 12.36
C GLN A 70 10.65 9.29 12.66
N ILE A 71 9.88 8.60 11.81
CA ILE A 71 9.65 7.16 11.89
C ILE A 71 10.98 6.42 11.80
N SER A 72 11.82 6.76 10.82
CA SER A 72 13.13 6.13 10.64
C SER A 72 14.02 6.32 11.86
N THR A 73 14.09 7.55 12.37
CA THR A 73 14.89 7.88 13.56
C THR A 73 14.40 7.14 14.81
N LEU A 74 13.10 7.10 15.04
CA LEU A 74 12.52 6.41 16.21
C LEU A 74 12.72 4.90 16.09
N LEU A 75 12.64 4.34 14.88
CA LEU A 75 12.91 2.93 14.64
C LEU A 75 14.37 2.58 14.94
N ASP A 76 15.33 3.42 14.55
CA ASP A 76 16.74 3.23 14.88
C ASP A 76 16.95 3.21 16.41
N VAL A 77 16.28 4.10 17.14
CA VAL A 77 16.29 4.11 18.62
C VAL A 77 15.69 2.81 19.19
N ILE A 78 14.61 2.29 18.58
CA ILE A 78 13.96 1.03 18.98
C ILE A 78 14.82 -0.19 18.65
N ALA A 79 15.58 -0.17 17.56
CA ALA A 79 16.42 -1.27 17.10
C ALA A 79 17.82 -1.26 17.74
N ASN A 80 18.27 -0.12 18.27
CA ASN A 80 19.62 0.03 18.81
C ASN A 80 19.85 -0.90 20.02
N PRO A 81 20.82 -1.85 19.95
CA PRO A 81 21.11 -2.78 21.03
C PRO A 81 21.86 -2.13 22.20
N HIS A 82 22.56 -1.01 21.98
CA HIS A 82 23.38 -0.34 23.00
C HIS A 82 22.57 0.48 24.00
N HIS A 83 21.32 0.82 23.67
CA HIS A 83 20.44 1.54 24.58
C HIS A 83 19.94 0.61 25.69
N LYS A 84 20.16 0.98 26.96
CA LYS A 84 19.64 0.27 28.16
C LYS A 84 18.12 0.45 28.37
N MET A 85 17.37 0.56 27.29
CA MET A 85 15.93 0.79 27.32
C MET A 85 15.16 -0.49 27.64
N SER A 86 14.21 -0.39 28.56
CA SER A 86 13.34 -1.51 28.93
C SER A 86 12.49 -1.97 27.73
N GLN A 87 12.11 -3.25 27.72
CA GLN A 87 11.22 -3.80 26.68
C GLN A 87 9.85 -3.11 26.67
N GLY A 88 9.35 -2.69 27.84
CA GLY A 88 8.10 -1.93 27.95
C GLY A 88 8.18 -0.56 27.26
N MET A 89 9.31 0.14 27.41
CA MET A 89 9.52 1.43 26.76
C MET A 89 9.65 1.28 25.23
N ARG A 90 10.43 0.29 24.77
CA ARG A 90 10.51 -0.04 23.33
C ARG A 90 9.13 -0.35 22.76
N SER A 91 8.32 -1.12 23.47
CA SER A 91 6.95 -1.44 23.05
C SER A 91 6.03 -0.22 23.01
N LYS A 92 6.18 0.73 23.94
CA LYS A 92 5.46 2.01 23.93
C LYS A 92 5.82 2.81 22.68
N PHE A 93 7.11 2.92 22.35
CA PHE A 93 7.54 3.61 21.13
C PHE A 93 7.07 2.94 19.86
N VAL A 94 7.03 1.61 19.79
CA VAL A 94 6.46 0.92 18.63
C VAL A 94 5.00 1.32 18.43
N LYS A 95 4.19 1.41 19.49
CA LYS A 95 2.79 1.90 19.40
C LYS A 95 2.67 3.37 18.97
N CYS A 96 3.71 4.16 19.18
CA CYS A 96 3.80 5.54 18.71
C CYS A 96 4.24 5.67 17.25
N LEU A 97 4.57 4.58 16.54
CA LEU A 97 4.89 4.62 15.10
C LEU A 97 3.61 4.81 14.27
N ILE A 98 2.93 5.93 14.44
CA ILE A 98 1.73 6.30 13.70
C ILE A 98 2.19 7.19 12.54
N PRO A 99 2.02 6.78 11.28
CA PRO A 99 2.41 7.62 10.15
C PRO A 99 1.48 8.84 10.01
N SER A 100 2.07 9.98 9.67
CA SER A 100 1.33 11.18 9.25
C SER A 100 0.91 11.11 7.78
N SER A 101 1.68 10.43 6.93
CA SER A 101 1.40 10.25 5.50
C SER A 101 1.87 8.88 5.00
N LYS A 102 3.09 8.79 4.49
CA LYS A 102 3.72 7.56 3.98
C LYS A 102 4.82 7.05 4.91
N VAL A 103 5.09 5.76 4.84
CA VAL A 103 6.17 5.09 5.57
C VAL A 103 7.27 4.72 4.57
N PRO A 104 8.52 5.16 4.80
CA PRO A 104 9.66 4.75 3.98
C PRO A 104 9.84 3.24 3.96
N GLN A 105 9.96 2.67 2.77
CA GLN A 105 10.25 1.27 2.55
C GLN A 105 11.52 0.83 3.29
N ASP A 106 12.55 1.66 3.28
CA ASP A 106 13.81 1.46 4.00
C ASP A 106 13.62 1.33 5.52
N ALA A 107 12.65 2.03 6.11
CA ALA A 107 12.28 1.85 7.52
C ALA A 107 11.64 0.47 7.76
N ILE A 108 10.78 0.00 6.86
CA ILE A 108 10.20 -1.36 6.95
C ILE A 108 11.30 -2.42 6.86
N ILE A 109 12.27 -2.23 5.96
CA ILE A 109 13.42 -3.13 5.80
C ILE A 109 14.23 -3.18 7.10
N ARG A 110 14.59 -2.03 7.68
CA ARG A 110 15.28 -1.99 8.99
C ARG A 110 14.51 -2.74 10.08
N ALA A 111 13.20 -2.56 10.14
CA ALA A 111 12.36 -3.26 11.11
C ALA A 111 12.39 -4.78 10.89
N LEU A 112 12.29 -5.24 9.64
CA LEU A 112 12.39 -6.66 9.28
C LEU A 112 13.78 -7.23 9.54
N SER A 113 14.86 -6.48 9.29
CA SER A 113 16.22 -6.88 9.62
C SER A 113 16.39 -7.07 11.14
N PHE A 114 15.85 -6.14 11.93
CA PHE A 114 15.85 -6.25 13.39
C PHE A 114 15.08 -7.49 13.88
N ILE A 115 13.87 -7.74 13.35
CA ILE A 115 13.08 -8.95 13.66
C ILE A 115 13.87 -10.22 13.29
N SER A 116 14.38 -10.27 12.06
CA SER A 116 15.05 -11.44 11.50
C SER A 116 16.34 -11.80 12.24
N SER A 117 17.06 -10.79 12.77
CA SER A 117 18.29 -11.00 13.55
C SER A 117 18.10 -11.87 14.81
N LYS A 118 16.85 -12.01 15.30
CA LYS A 118 16.51 -12.78 16.50
C LYS A 118 15.78 -14.09 16.23
N VAL A 119 15.45 -14.40 14.97
CA VAL A 119 14.65 -15.59 14.62
C VAL A 119 15.39 -16.88 14.93
N PHE A 120 16.69 -16.92 14.65
CA PHE A 120 17.53 -18.12 14.78
C PHE A 120 18.52 -18.05 15.96
N VAL A 121 18.40 -17.03 16.82
CA VAL A 121 19.35 -16.76 17.91
C VAL A 121 18.64 -16.86 19.25
N SER A 122 19.18 -17.62 20.20
CA SER A 122 18.66 -17.70 21.59
C SER A 122 18.77 -16.33 22.29
N PRO A 123 17.72 -15.83 23.00
CA PRO A 123 16.50 -16.52 23.45
C PRO A 123 15.32 -16.54 22.45
N GLY A 124 15.55 -16.14 21.20
CA GLY A 124 14.55 -16.09 20.13
C GLY A 124 13.78 -14.76 20.06
N PRO A 125 12.72 -14.71 19.23
CA PRO A 125 11.87 -13.53 19.11
C PRO A 125 11.10 -13.22 20.41
N SER A 126 11.29 -12.01 20.93
CA SER A 126 10.48 -11.43 22.02
C SER A 126 9.14 -10.84 21.54
N VAL A 127 8.30 -10.44 22.50
CA VAL A 127 7.01 -9.73 22.27
C VAL A 127 7.18 -8.46 21.43
N LEU A 128 8.32 -7.77 21.57
CA LEU A 128 8.64 -6.57 20.80
C LEU A 128 8.66 -6.84 19.29
N HIS A 129 9.23 -7.98 18.86
CA HIS A 129 9.30 -8.35 17.45
C HIS A 129 7.92 -8.67 16.88
N SER A 130 7.05 -9.33 17.66
CA SER A 130 5.64 -9.52 17.27
C SER A 130 4.92 -8.19 17.10
N LEU A 131 5.17 -7.23 18.01
CA LEU A 131 4.56 -5.91 17.95
C LEU A 131 5.03 -5.11 16.73
N LEU A 132 6.33 -5.17 16.40
CA LEU A 132 6.86 -4.57 15.17
C LEU A 132 6.29 -5.22 13.91
N LEU A 133 6.15 -6.55 13.88
CA LEU A 133 5.57 -7.23 12.72
C LEU A 133 4.09 -6.88 12.54
N ARG A 134 3.34 -6.73 13.64
CA ARG A 134 1.96 -6.19 13.63
C ARG A 134 1.92 -4.76 13.11
N TRP A 135 2.85 -3.91 13.54
CA TRP A 135 2.98 -2.55 13.03
C TRP A 135 3.16 -2.53 11.50
N ILE A 136 4.08 -3.34 10.96
CA ILE A 136 4.31 -3.44 9.50
C ILE A 136 3.01 -3.79 8.76
N ILE A 137 2.24 -4.74 9.28
CA ILE A 137 0.94 -5.13 8.71
C ILE A 137 -0.07 -3.97 8.77
N LEU A 138 -0.10 -3.21 9.87
CA LEU A 138 -1.01 -2.07 10.02
C LEU A 138 -0.69 -0.93 9.06
N VAL A 139 0.60 -0.70 8.80
CA VAL A 139 1.05 0.38 7.91
C VAL A 139 1.24 -0.07 6.47
N PHE A 140 0.90 -1.32 6.12
CA PHE A 140 1.20 -1.92 4.82
C PHE A 140 0.70 -1.07 3.64
N ASP A 141 -0.51 -0.52 3.73
CA ASP A 141 -1.13 0.33 2.68
C ASP A 141 -0.51 1.74 2.57
N TYR A 142 0.32 2.13 3.55
CA TYR A 142 0.96 3.44 3.62
C TYR A 142 2.45 3.39 3.29
N ILE A 143 2.99 2.24 2.90
CA ILE A 143 4.38 2.12 2.45
C ILE A 143 4.54 2.86 1.12
N ASP A 144 5.67 3.55 0.92
CA ASP A 144 5.97 4.32 -0.29
C ASP A 144 6.44 3.47 -1.48
N GLY A 145 6.96 2.26 -1.25
CA GLY A 145 7.35 1.30 -2.29
C GLY A 145 7.45 -0.15 -1.79
N TYR A 146 7.27 -1.12 -2.70
CA TYR A 146 7.29 -2.56 -2.37
C TYR A 146 8.45 -3.33 -2.98
N ASP A 147 9.20 -2.77 -3.93
CA ASP A 147 10.20 -3.52 -4.71
C ASP A 147 11.31 -4.16 -3.84
N GLN A 148 12.02 -3.35 -3.06
CA GLN A 148 13.04 -3.82 -2.11
C GLN A 148 12.47 -4.69 -0.97
N LEU A 149 11.20 -4.47 -0.59
CA LEU A 149 10.51 -5.22 0.45
C LEU A 149 10.17 -6.63 -0.07
N HIS A 150 9.78 -6.72 -1.34
CA HIS A 150 9.51 -7.97 -2.02
C HIS A 150 10.79 -8.81 -2.20
N LEU A 151 11.96 -8.19 -2.37
CA LEU A 151 13.25 -8.91 -2.34
C LEU A 151 13.48 -9.66 -1.01
N LEU A 152 12.89 -9.17 0.08
CA LEU A 152 12.95 -9.81 1.39
C LEU A 152 11.85 -10.86 1.61
N TYR A 153 11.07 -11.23 0.60
CA TYR A 153 10.01 -12.23 0.72
C TYR A 153 10.50 -13.51 1.39
N ASN A 154 11.66 -14.02 0.96
CA ASN A 154 12.24 -15.24 1.53
C ASN A 154 12.66 -15.07 2.99
N VAL A 155 13.10 -13.87 3.39
CA VAL A 155 13.41 -13.53 4.78
C VAL A 155 12.13 -13.52 5.62
N VAL A 156 11.05 -12.91 5.12
CA VAL A 156 9.73 -12.97 5.78
C VAL A 156 9.25 -14.42 5.87
N PHE A 157 9.48 -15.23 4.84
CA PHE A 157 9.14 -16.66 4.85
C PHE A 157 9.92 -17.46 5.89
N CYS A 158 11.14 -17.06 6.24
CA CYS A 158 11.89 -17.66 7.34
C CYS A 158 11.25 -17.40 8.72
N LEU A 159 10.49 -16.31 8.89
CA LEU A 159 9.84 -15.96 10.15
C LEU A 159 8.78 -16.99 10.58
N ILE A 160 8.23 -17.77 9.64
CA ILE A 160 7.23 -18.81 9.92
C ILE A 160 7.78 -19.94 10.81
N ASN A 161 9.11 -20.09 10.90
CA ASN A 161 9.74 -21.08 11.78
C ASN A 161 9.56 -20.74 13.27
N SER A 162 9.21 -19.51 13.61
CA SER A 162 8.97 -19.10 14.99
C SER A 162 7.48 -19.18 15.32
N HIS A 163 7.11 -20.00 16.32
CA HIS A 163 5.73 -20.11 16.82
C HIS A 163 5.11 -18.75 17.18
N ARG A 164 5.94 -17.80 17.64
CA ARG A 164 5.47 -16.48 18.06
C ARG A 164 5.19 -15.55 16.87
N LEU A 165 5.96 -15.69 15.80
CA LEU A 165 5.87 -14.80 14.64
C LEU A 165 4.96 -15.36 13.55
N ILE A 166 4.75 -16.68 13.49
CA ILE A 166 4.04 -17.34 12.40
C ILE A 166 2.67 -16.72 12.05
N PRO A 167 1.80 -16.31 12.99
CA PRO A 167 0.50 -15.75 12.60
C PRO A 167 0.64 -14.42 11.86
N TYR A 168 1.62 -13.61 12.25
CA TYR A 168 1.89 -12.30 11.65
C TYR A 168 2.74 -12.43 10.38
N ALA A 169 3.69 -13.36 10.36
CA ALA A 169 4.49 -13.67 9.17
C ALA A 169 3.60 -14.17 8.03
N CYS A 170 2.67 -15.10 8.30
CA CYS A 170 1.72 -15.57 7.30
C CYS A 170 0.81 -14.45 6.76
N HIS A 171 0.40 -13.52 7.61
CA HIS A 171 -0.39 -12.37 7.17
C HIS A 171 0.43 -11.43 6.28
N LEU A 172 1.67 -11.10 6.66
CA LEU A 172 2.53 -10.27 5.82
C LEU A 172 2.86 -10.96 4.49
N LEU A 173 3.14 -12.26 4.50
CA LEU A 173 3.34 -13.05 3.29
C LEU A 173 2.10 -13.03 2.41
N PHE A 174 0.90 -13.17 2.99
CA PHE A 174 -0.34 -13.11 2.23
C PHE A 174 -0.49 -11.78 1.48
N LEU A 175 -0.12 -10.66 2.10
CA LEU A 175 -0.15 -9.34 1.47
C LEU A 175 0.95 -9.14 0.41
N LEU A 176 2.12 -9.78 0.59
CA LEU A 176 3.26 -9.65 -0.32
C LEU A 176 3.26 -10.65 -1.49
N THR A 177 2.51 -11.75 -1.40
CA THR A 177 2.64 -12.87 -2.35
C THR A 177 2.21 -12.49 -3.75
N THR A 178 3.12 -12.68 -4.70
CA THR A 178 2.86 -12.68 -6.14
C THR A 178 2.92 -14.10 -6.70
N LYS A 179 2.50 -14.29 -7.96
CA LYS A 179 2.56 -15.60 -8.66
C LYS A 179 3.98 -16.19 -8.67
N GLN A 180 5.02 -15.35 -8.78
CA GLN A 180 6.42 -15.78 -8.87
C GLN A 180 6.99 -16.32 -7.54
N ASP A 181 6.40 -15.92 -6.42
CA ASP A 181 6.84 -16.34 -5.08
C ASP A 181 6.38 -17.75 -4.73
N VAL A 182 5.34 -18.25 -5.39
CA VAL A 182 4.73 -19.53 -5.08
C VAL A 182 5.60 -20.65 -5.67
N ARG A 183 6.43 -21.24 -4.81
CA ARG A 183 7.35 -22.33 -5.16
C ARG A 183 7.00 -23.60 -4.40
N LEU A 184 7.24 -24.75 -5.01
CA LEU A 184 6.89 -26.07 -4.46
C LEU A 184 7.43 -26.28 -3.04
N TYR A 185 8.70 -25.94 -2.78
CA TYR A 185 9.30 -26.11 -1.45
C TYR A 185 8.60 -25.27 -0.36
N LYS A 186 8.07 -24.08 -0.71
CA LYS A 186 7.31 -23.24 0.23
C LYS A 186 5.97 -23.89 0.53
N VAL A 187 5.29 -24.42 -0.48
CA VAL A 187 4.03 -25.15 -0.32
C VAL A 187 4.23 -26.39 0.55
N GLN A 188 5.25 -27.21 0.26
CA GLN A 188 5.58 -28.38 1.06
C GLN A 188 5.84 -28.03 2.53
N LYS A 189 6.56 -26.94 2.78
CA LYS A 189 6.80 -26.46 4.15
C LYS A 189 5.51 -26.02 4.85
N LEU A 190 4.61 -25.31 4.16
CA LEU A 190 3.32 -24.92 4.73
C LEU A 190 2.44 -26.14 5.01
N LEU A 191 2.42 -27.14 4.13
CA LEU A 191 1.70 -28.40 4.35
C LEU A 191 2.28 -29.20 5.53
N ALA A 192 3.62 -29.23 5.67
CA ALA A 192 4.26 -29.82 6.84
C ALA A 192 3.84 -29.10 8.14
N LEU A 193 3.72 -27.78 8.11
CA LEU A 193 3.22 -27.00 9.25
C LEU A 193 1.77 -27.34 9.58
N VAL A 194 0.89 -27.45 8.57
CA VAL A 194 -0.51 -27.90 8.76
C VAL A 194 -0.57 -29.30 9.38
N ASN A 195 0.28 -30.22 8.92
CA ASN A 195 0.33 -31.58 9.47
C ASN A 195 0.84 -31.60 10.92
N SER A 196 1.74 -30.68 11.29
CA SER A 196 2.32 -30.62 12.64
C SER A 196 1.47 -29.90 13.68
N MET A 197 0.78 -28.82 13.29
CA MET A 197 0.04 -27.92 14.21
C MET A 197 -1.47 -27.92 13.96
N GLY A 198 -1.95 -28.57 12.89
CA GLY A 198 -3.34 -28.53 12.46
C GLY A 198 -3.63 -27.40 11.45
N PRO A 199 -4.87 -27.33 10.93
CA PRO A 199 -5.32 -26.37 9.93
C PRO A 199 -5.56 -24.97 10.52
N GLU A 200 -4.48 -24.34 10.97
CA GLU A 200 -4.52 -22.99 11.54
C GLU A 200 -4.91 -21.93 10.52
N SER A 201 -5.85 -21.05 10.89
CA SER A 201 -6.45 -20.03 10.01
C SER A 201 -5.44 -19.20 9.20
N TYR A 202 -4.32 -18.79 9.82
CA TYR A 202 -3.28 -17.99 9.17
C TYR A 202 -2.45 -18.79 8.15
N ILE A 203 -2.22 -20.08 8.38
CA ILE A 203 -1.53 -20.96 7.42
C ILE A 203 -2.47 -21.27 6.25
N MET A 204 -3.74 -21.55 6.56
CA MET A 204 -4.78 -21.80 5.57
C MET A 204 -5.00 -20.59 4.66
N GLY A 205 -4.93 -19.36 5.19
CA GLY A 205 -4.99 -18.13 4.40
C GLY A 205 -3.83 -18.01 3.41
N LEU A 206 -2.60 -18.32 3.83
CA LEU A 206 -1.44 -18.29 2.94
C LEU A 206 -1.50 -19.42 1.89
N LEU A 207 -1.93 -20.62 2.27
CA LEU A 207 -2.16 -21.72 1.32
C LEU A 207 -3.28 -21.38 0.32
N MET A 208 -4.28 -20.61 0.73
CA MET A 208 -5.35 -20.16 -0.15
C MET A 208 -4.81 -19.27 -1.25
N ILE A 209 -4.03 -18.23 -0.92
CA ILE A 209 -3.44 -17.35 -1.94
C ILE A 209 -2.45 -18.12 -2.83
N TYR A 210 -1.71 -19.09 -2.28
CA TYR A 210 -0.85 -19.97 -3.09
C TYR A 210 -1.65 -20.84 -4.06
N LYS A 211 -2.80 -21.38 -3.62
CA LYS A 211 -3.70 -22.17 -4.47
C LYS A 211 -4.36 -21.30 -5.55
N MET A 212 -4.67 -20.05 -5.25
CA MET A 212 -5.21 -19.09 -6.23
C MET A 212 -4.20 -18.81 -7.35
N TYR A 213 -2.92 -18.65 -7.03
CA TYR A 213 -1.88 -18.40 -8.04
C TYR A 213 -1.40 -19.67 -8.77
N CYS A 214 -1.23 -20.78 -8.04
CA CYS A 214 -0.69 -22.05 -8.57
C CYS A 214 -1.49 -23.25 -8.03
N PRO A 215 -2.69 -23.54 -8.58
CA PRO A 215 -3.59 -24.56 -8.03
C PRO A 215 -2.99 -25.98 -8.08
N HIS A 216 -2.14 -26.26 -9.08
CA HIS A 216 -1.46 -27.55 -9.25
C HIS A 216 -0.44 -27.86 -8.14
N LEU A 217 0.12 -26.84 -7.48
CA LEU A 217 1.09 -27.04 -6.40
C LEU A 217 0.44 -27.36 -5.06
N VAL A 218 -0.84 -27.01 -4.87
CA VAL A 218 -1.57 -27.20 -3.62
C VAL A 218 -2.59 -28.34 -3.78
N PRO A 219 -2.19 -29.61 -3.52
CA PRO A 219 -3.03 -30.79 -3.73
C PRO A 219 -4.21 -30.88 -2.75
N MET A 220 -4.18 -30.09 -1.68
CA MET A 220 -5.24 -30.05 -0.67
C MET A 220 -6.49 -29.34 -1.20
N LYS A 221 -7.66 -29.92 -0.93
CA LYS A 221 -8.95 -29.22 -1.07
C LYS A 221 -9.05 -28.19 0.06
N LEU A 222 -9.03 -26.91 -0.30
CA LEU A 222 -9.22 -25.82 0.65
C LEU A 222 -10.68 -25.37 0.56
N ASP A 223 -11.38 -25.39 1.68
CA ASP A 223 -12.74 -24.86 1.75
C ASP A 223 -12.69 -23.32 1.70
N LEU A 224 -13.16 -22.75 0.59
CA LEU A 224 -13.27 -21.30 0.35
C LEU A 224 -14.32 -20.61 1.25
N LYS A 225 -14.96 -21.33 2.18
CA LYS A 225 -16.03 -20.81 3.04
C LYS A 225 -15.52 -19.83 4.11
N HIS A 226 -14.22 -19.86 4.41
CA HIS A 226 -13.62 -18.94 5.37
C HIS A 226 -13.46 -17.55 4.76
N LYS A 227 -14.34 -16.62 5.16
CA LYS A 227 -14.25 -15.20 4.77
C LYS A 227 -13.12 -14.44 5.49
N VAL A 228 -12.60 -14.97 6.60
CA VAL A 228 -11.58 -14.29 7.43
C VAL A 228 -10.52 -15.29 7.89
N PHE A 229 -9.32 -15.19 7.32
CA PHE A 229 -8.16 -16.02 7.67
C PHE A 229 -7.27 -15.41 8.75
N PHE A 230 -7.22 -14.08 8.80
CA PHE A 230 -6.35 -13.34 9.70
C PHE A 230 -7.19 -12.59 10.73
N LYS A 231 -6.91 -12.81 12.02
CA LYS A 231 -7.59 -12.12 13.10
C LYS A 231 -7.27 -10.62 13.02
N VAL A 232 -8.32 -9.79 13.07
CA VAL A 232 -8.15 -8.34 13.13
C VAL A 232 -7.61 -8.00 14.52
N HIS A 233 -6.33 -7.67 14.56
CA HIS A 233 -5.65 -7.20 15.76
C HIS A 233 -5.56 -5.67 15.75
N ASP A 234 -5.47 -5.09 16.95
CA ASP A 234 -5.19 -3.67 17.16
C ASP A 234 -6.17 -2.72 16.46
N VAL A 235 -7.48 -3.00 16.56
CA VAL A 235 -8.53 -2.16 15.95
C VAL A 235 -8.34 -0.69 16.31
N ILE A 236 -8.09 -0.37 17.58
CA ILE A 236 -7.86 1.00 18.06
C ILE A 236 -6.63 1.63 17.39
N TRP A 237 -5.56 0.85 17.22
CA TRP A 237 -4.33 1.37 16.60
C TRP A 237 -4.54 1.60 15.11
N ARG A 238 -5.20 0.66 14.42
CA ARG A 238 -5.60 0.79 13.02
C ARG A 238 -6.45 2.03 12.81
N THR A 239 -7.50 2.22 13.62
CA THR A 239 -8.38 3.39 13.51
C THR A 239 -7.64 4.69 13.76
N THR A 240 -6.71 4.70 14.73
CA THR A 240 -5.87 5.88 14.99
C THR A 240 -4.97 6.22 13.80
N ILE A 241 -4.32 5.22 13.20
CA ILE A 241 -3.49 5.41 12.01
C ILE A 241 -4.32 5.94 10.84
N THR A 242 -5.44 5.27 10.53
CA THR A 242 -6.31 5.68 9.42
C THR A 242 -6.85 7.10 9.61
N GLU A 243 -7.29 7.43 10.82
CA GLU A 243 -7.82 8.77 11.10
C GLU A 243 -6.74 9.84 11.02
N THR A 244 -5.54 9.59 11.56
CA THR A 244 -4.42 10.55 11.53
C THR A 244 -4.00 10.86 10.09
N VAL A 245 -3.83 9.82 9.26
CA VAL A 245 -3.47 9.99 7.84
C VAL A 245 -4.60 10.69 7.08
N ARG A 246 -5.87 10.36 7.37
CA ARG A 246 -7.03 11.01 6.75
C ARG A 246 -7.08 12.49 7.06
N GLN A 247 -6.97 12.87 8.33
CA GLN A 247 -6.97 14.28 8.76
C GLN A 247 -5.85 15.08 8.10
N ARG A 248 -4.66 14.48 7.94
CA ARG A 248 -3.53 15.15 7.28
C ARG A 248 -3.78 15.34 5.79
N ASN A 249 -4.28 14.31 5.12
CA ASN A 249 -4.63 14.38 3.69
C ASN A 249 -5.75 15.39 3.43
N GLU A 250 -6.76 15.47 4.30
CA GLU A 250 -7.83 16.46 4.25
C GLU A 250 -7.27 17.88 4.43
N ALA A 251 -6.44 18.11 5.45
CA ALA A 251 -5.79 19.40 5.67
C ALA A 251 -4.90 19.85 4.50
N ASP A 252 -4.13 18.92 3.91
CA ASP A 252 -3.31 19.22 2.74
C ASP A 252 -4.18 19.49 1.49
N SER A 253 -5.29 18.76 1.32
CA SER A 253 -6.27 19.01 0.26
C SER A 253 -6.97 20.36 0.43
N GLU A 254 -7.33 20.75 1.65
CA GLU A 254 -7.92 22.06 1.94
C GLU A 254 -6.91 23.19 1.77
N ALA A 255 -5.64 23.00 2.15
CA ALA A 255 -4.59 23.97 1.88
C ALA A 255 -4.34 24.13 0.37
N LEU A 256 -4.33 23.03 -0.40
CA LEU A 256 -4.22 23.02 -1.86
C LEU A 256 -5.45 23.66 -2.54
N LYS A 257 -6.66 23.39 -2.04
CA LYS A 257 -7.89 24.05 -2.51
C LYS A 257 -7.87 25.54 -2.19
N THR A 258 -7.45 25.94 -1.00
CA THR A 258 -7.36 27.36 -0.63
C THR A 258 -6.31 28.09 -1.46
N ALA A 259 -5.14 27.48 -1.68
CA ALA A 259 -4.09 28.01 -2.56
C ALA A 259 -4.57 28.10 -4.03
N SER A 260 -5.24 27.05 -4.52
CA SER A 260 -5.85 27.01 -5.86
C SER A 260 -7.04 27.97 -5.99
N GLU A 261 -7.80 28.21 -4.92
CA GLU A 261 -8.88 29.21 -4.88
C GLU A 261 -8.32 30.62 -4.89
N MET A 262 -7.24 30.90 -4.15
CA MET A 262 -6.50 32.18 -4.20
C MET A 262 -5.89 32.42 -5.59
N GLN A 263 -5.39 31.37 -6.25
CA GLN A 263 -4.87 31.43 -7.62
C GLN A 263 -6.01 31.57 -8.65
N SER A 264 -7.13 30.87 -8.46
CA SER A 264 -8.33 30.99 -9.30
C SER A 264 -9.00 32.36 -9.15
N ARG A 265 -8.85 33.06 -8.02
CA ARG A 265 -9.34 34.44 -7.86
C ARG A 265 -8.53 35.44 -8.69
N ARG A 266 -7.28 35.14 -9.06
CA ARG A 266 -6.52 35.90 -10.07
C ARG A 266 -6.95 35.57 -11.49
N ASP A 267 -7.27 34.31 -11.77
CA ASP A 267 -7.60 33.86 -13.14
C ASP A 267 -9.09 34.02 -13.52
N LYS A 268 -10.00 34.10 -12.53
CA LYS A 268 -11.46 34.29 -12.74
C LYS A 268 -11.86 35.71 -13.15
N ALA A 269 -10.91 36.62 -13.38
CA ALA A 269 -11.16 37.86 -14.11
C ALA A 269 -11.36 37.63 -15.63
N LYS A 270 -11.19 36.41 -16.14
CA LYS A 270 -11.46 36.08 -17.55
C LYS A 270 -12.25 34.77 -17.70
N LEU A 271 -13.51 34.93 -18.14
CA LEU A 271 -14.35 34.00 -18.91
C LEU A 271 -15.05 32.82 -18.20
N GLN A 272 -16.36 33.02 -17.93
CA GLN A 272 -17.59 32.23 -18.24
C GLN A 272 -17.64 30.68 -18.09
N PRO A 273 -18.86 30.11 -17.89
CA PRO A 273 -19.07 28.89 -17.10
C PRO A 273 -19.10 27.59 -17.93
N ARG A 274 -18.63 26.49 -17.33
CA ARG A 274 -18.67 25.16 -17.94
C ARG A 274 -19.81 24.31 -17.37
N SER A 275 -20.69 23.88 -18.29
CA SER A 275 -21.81 22.97 -18.11
C SER A 275 -21.39 21.60 -17.55
N LYS A 276 -22.11 21.11 -16.53
CA LYS A 276 -21.99 19.75 -15.98
C LYS A 276 -22.83 18.78 -16.83
N ARG A 277 -22.18 17.97 -17.67
CA ARG A 277 -22.74 16.73 -18.17
C ARG A 277 -21.85 15.57 -17.74
N GLN A 278 -22.45 14.65 -17.01
CA GLN A 278 -21.87 13.39 -16.54
C GLN A 278 -21.52 12.54 -17.77
N LYS A 279 -20.23 12.27 -18.00
CA LYS A 279 -19.77 11.39 -19.08
C LYS A 279 -20.07 9.94 -18.69
N MET A 280 -20.71 9.19 -19.59
CA MET A 280 -20.85 7.74 -19.44
C MET A 280 -19.47 7.09 -19.54
N MET A 281 -19.17 6.14 -18.65
CA MET A 281 -17.95 5.31 -18.74
C MET A 281 -18.10 4.35 -19.91
N ILE A 282 -17.38 4.62 -21.00
CA ILE A 282 -17.25 3.71 -22.14
C ILE A 282 -15.89 2.99 -21.99
N PRO A 283 -15.84 1.64 -22.06
CA PRO A 283 -14.59 0.89 -22.01
C PRO A 283 -13.63 1.22 -23.16
N GLU A 284 -12.33 1.10 -22.95
CA GLU A 284 -11.31 1.23 -24.00
C GLU A 284 -11.31 0.02 -24.94
N ALA A 285 -10.90 0.22 -26.20
CA ALA A 285 -10.90 -0.84 -27.22
C ALA A 285 -9.80 -1.87 -26.93
N HIS A 286 -10.19 -3.13 -26.68
CA HIS A 286 -9.28 -4.26 -26.43
C HIS A 286 -9.44 -5.36 -27.51
N TYR A 287 -8.38 -6.14 -27.74
CA TYR A 287 -8.33 -7.22 -28.73
C TYR A 287 -8.37 -8.60 -28.07
N ALA A 288 -9.10 -9.55 -28.68
CA ALA A 288 -9.35 -10.86 -28.10
C ALA A 288 -8.10 -11.77 -28.00
N ALA A 289 -7.11 -11.65 -28.90
CA ALA A 289 -5.91 -12.49 -28.76
C ALA A 289 -5.00 -12.07 -27.59
N HIS A 290 -5.16 -10.86 -27.06
CA HIS A 290 -4.46 -10.45 -25.85
C HIS A 290 -4.99 -11.18 -24.59
N GLU A 291 -6.19 -11.78 -24.66
CA GLU A 291 -6.71 -12.69 -23.63
C GLU A 291 -6.15 -14.12 -23.79
N VAL A 292 -5.67 -14.50 -24.98
CA VAL A 292 -5.16 -15.85 -25.28
C VAL A 292 -3.63 -15.94 -25.14
N GLU A 293 -2.90 -14.86 -25.37
CA GLU A 293 -1.44 -14.80 -25.17
C GLU A 293 -1.02 -14.82 -23.69
N GLU A 294 -1.90 -14.42 -22.76
CA GLU A 294 -1.62 -14.47 -21.31
C GLU A 294 -1.80 -15.87 -20.68
N GLU A 295 -2.39 -16.83 -21.41
CA GLU A 295 -2.72 -18.17 -20.90
C GLU A 295 -1.83 -19.31 -21.44
N ALA A 296 -0.86 -19.04 -22.33
CA ALA A 296 -0.05 -20.08 -22.97
C ALA A 296 1.48 -19.96 -22.69
N ASP A 297 2.03 -20.88 -21.87
CA ASP A 297 3.47 -21.16 -21.86
C ASP A 297 3.78 -22.27 -22.89
N VAL A 298 4.42 -21.83 -23.99
CA VAL A 298 5.34 -22.51 -24.92
C VAL A 298 4.84 -23.69 -25.79
N ASP A 299 5.04 -23.53 -27.12
CA ASP A 299 4.98 -24.51 -28.21
C ASP A 299 3.59 -24.78 -28.86
N ASN A 300 3.10 -23.79 -29.62
CA ASN A 300 2.13 -24.00 -30.70
C ASN A 300 2.33 -22.92 -31.77
N GLN A 301 3.42 -23.02 -32.55
CA GLN A 301 3.64 -22.15 -33.72
C GLN A 301 2.67 -22.44 -34.89
N ASP A 302 1.84 -23.48 -34.82
CA ASP A 302 1.02 -23.92 -35.96
C ASP A 302 -0.47 -23.49 -35.92
N LEU A 303 -0.93 -22.74 -34.91
CA LEU A 303 -2.34 -22.29 -34.85
C LEU A 303 -2.57 -20.78 -35.03
N LEU A 304 -1.51 -19.98 -35.14
CA LEU A 304 -1.60 -18.52 -35.34
C LEU A 304 -1.50 -18.07 -36.81
N GLN A 305 -1.33 -18.99 -37.76
CA GLN A 305 -1.16 -18.65 -39.18
C GLN A 305 -2.45 -18.63 -40.03
N THR A 306 -3.63 -18.59 -39.41
CA THR A 306 -4.89 -18.59 -40.16
C THR A 306 -5.83 -17.44 -39.81
N SER A 307 -5.34 -16.20 -39.80
CA SER A 307 -6.03 -15.12 -40.52
C SER A 307 -5.12 -13.91 -40.62
N ASN A 308 -5.02 -13.32 -41.82
CA ASN A 308 -4.18 -12.16 -42.11
C ASN A 308 -4.79 -10.86 -41.54
N LYS A 309 -5.29 -10.90 -40.30
CA LYS A 309 -6.05 -9.83 -39.66
C LYS A 309 -5.16 -8.98 -38.76
N ILE A 310 -5.39 -7.67 -38.80
CA ILE A 310 -4.61 -6.65 -38.09
C ILE A 310 -5.50 -6.07 -36.98
N PRO A 311 -5.05 -6.06 -35.72
CA PRO A 311 -5.82 -5.45 -34.64
C PRO A 311 -5.83 -3.92 -34.79
N TYR A 312 -7.00 -3.31 -34.57
CA TYR A 312 -7.21 -1.86 -34.70
C TYR A 312 -6.24 -1.01 -33.86
N THR A 313 -5.78 -1.52 -32.71
CA THR A 313 -4.86 -0.82 -31.80
C THR A 313 -3.48 -0.54 -32.40
N GLN A 314 -3.09 -1.24 -33.47
CA GLN A 314 -1.81 -1.05 -34.15
C GLN A 314 -1.87 0.01 -35.26
N ILE A 315 -3.04 0.56 -35.57
CA ILE A 315 -3.24 1.49 -36.69
C ILE A 315 -3.15 2.93 -36.19
N GLU A 316 -2.00 3.55 -36.36
CA GLU A 316 -1.76 4.92 -35.90
C GLU A 316 -2.22 5.95 -36.95
N SER A 317 -2.12 5.62 -38.24
CA SER A 317 -2.41 6.52 -39.36
C SER A 317 -3.71 6.21 -40.10
N PHE A 318 -4.37 7.24 -40.65
CA PHE A 318 -5.59 7.06 -41.45
C PHE A 318 -5.30 6.44 -42.82
N THR A 319 -4.13 6.66 -43.40
CA THR A 319 -3.74 6.04 -44.68
C THR A 319 -3.56 4.53 -44.51
N GLU A 320 -2.92 4.13 -43.42
CA GLU A 320 -2.73 2.72 -43.02
C GLU A 320 -4.06 2.03 -42.71
N PHE A 321 -5.01 2.74 -42.09
CA PHE A 321 -6.38 2.28 -41.88
C PHE A 321 -7.09 1.93 -43.20
N LEU A 322 -6.93 2.76 -44.24
CA LEU A 322 -7.57 2.53 -45.54
C LEU A 322 -6.93 1.37 -46.32
N GLU A 323 -5.61 1.20 -46.22
CA GLU A 323 -4.89 0.09 -46.86
C GLU A 323 -5.18 -1.26 -46.19
N ALA A 324 -5.44 -1.24 -44.89
CA ALA A 324 -5.71 -2.43 -44.09
C ALA A 324 -7.20 -2.74 -43.90
N ILE A 325 -8.13 -1.95 -44.46
CA ILE A 325 -9.57 -1.95 -44.10
C ILE A 325 -10.24 -3.33 -44.15
N ASP A 326 -9.88 -4.17 -45.13
CA ASP A 326 -10.42 -5.53 -45.31
C ASP A 326 -9.84 -6.55 -44.32
N ARG A 327 -8.78 -6.17 -43.61
CA ARG A 327 -8.01 -7.01 -42.70
C ARG A 327 -8.14 -6.56 -41.25
N ILE A 328 -8.82 -5.45 -40.96
CA ILE A 328 -8.95 -4.96 -39.58
C ILE A 328 -9.89 -5.88 -38.79
N GLU A 329 -9.41 -6.40 -37.67
CA GLU A 329 -10.27 -7.14 -36.75
C GLU A 329 -11.01 -6.19 -35.80
N HIS A 330 -12.31 -6.46 -35.59
CA HIS A 330 -13.14 -5.68 -34.71
C HIS A 330 -12.74 -5.88 -33.23
N PRO A 331 -12.85 -4.83 -32.39
CA PRO A 331 -12.56 -4.96 -30.96
C PRO A 331 -13.53 -5.93 -30.27
N SER A 332 -13.05 -6.63 -29.23
CA SER A 332 -13.86 -7.59 -28.47
C SER A 332 -15.01 -6.93 -27.71
N GLN A 333 -14.88 -5.62 -27.43
CA GLN A 333 -15.90 -4.78 -26.80
C GLN A 333 -16.37 -3.70 -27.78
N ILE A 334 -17.51 -3.92 -28.45
CA ILE A 334 -18.02 -3.00 -29.50
C ILE A 334 -18.44 -1.64 -28.92
N ALA A 335 -18.77 -1.57 -27.62
CA ALA A 335 -19.04 -0.31 -26.94
C ALA A 335 -17.87 0.70 -27.06
N ALA A 336 -16.63 0.22 -27.19
CA ALA A 336 -15.46 1.06 -27.38
C ALA A 336 -15.48 1.84 -28.71
N CYS A 337 -16.18 1.32 -29.73
CA CYS A 337 -16.38 2.00 -31.01
C CYS A 337 -17.17 3.32 -30.86
N LEU A 338 -17.94 3.50 -29.78
CA LEU A 338 -18.68 4.75 -29.54
C LEU A 338 -17.78 5.95 -29.27
N ASN A 339 -16.52 5.71 -28.86
CA ASN A 339 -15.56 6.76 -28.56
C ASN A 339 -14.62 7.08 -29.74
N ASP A 340 -14.61 6.24 -30.80
CA ASP A 340 -13.68 6.36 -31.92
C ASP A 340 -14.41 6.43 -33.28
N THR A 341 -14.22 7.55 -33.99
CA THR A 341 -14.83 7.81 -35.29
C THR A 341 -14.36 6.85 -36.38
N LYS A 342 -13.12 6.35 -36.35
CA LYS A 342 -12.62 5.43 -37.41
C LYS A 342 -13.29 4.07 -37.30
N LEU A 343 -13.50 3.58 -36.07
CA LEU A 343 -14.24 2.34 -35.81
C LEU A 343 -15.73 2.44 -36.17
N GLN A 344 -16.34 3.61 -35.97
CA GLN A 344 -17.72 3.87 -36.41
C GLN A 344 -17.85 3.79 -37.93
N LEU A 345 -16.87 4.33 -38.65
CA LEU A 345 -16.82 4.26 -40.11
C LEU A 345 -16.59 2.82 -40.60
N LEU A 346 -15.77 2.03 -39.90
CA LEU A 346 -15.57 0.61 -40.20
C LEU A 346 -16.88 -0.19 -40.03
N LEU A 347 -17.58 0.01 -38.92
CA LEU A 347 -18.89 -0.63 -38.64
C LEU A 347 -19.96 -0.24 -39.67
N ALA A 348 -19.95 1.01 -40.12
CA ALA A 348 -20.88 1.48 -41.15
C ALA A 348 -20.56 0.88 -42.53
N SER A 349 -19.28 0.56 -42.79
CA SER A 349 -18.81 0.07 -44.09
C SER A 349 -18.95 -1.44 -44.26
N ASN A 350 -18.91 -2.22 -43.17
CA ASN A 350 -19.10 -3.67 -43.21
C ASN A 350 -20.08 -4.12 -42.10
N PRO A 351 -21.40 -4.01 -42.31
CA PRO A 351 -22.40 -4.34 -41.31
C PRO A 351 -22.58 -5.86 -41.21
N ASP A 352 -21.74 -6.52 -40.41
CA ASP A 352 -22.01 -7.90 -40.01
C ASP A 352 -23.24 -7.93 -39.09
N PRO A 353 -24.31 -8.68 -39.43
CA PRO A 353 -25.51 -8.77 -38.61
C PRO A 353 -25.25 -9.26 -37.19
N LEU A 354 -24.15 -10.01 -36.93
CA LEU A 354 -23.80 -10.47 -35.59
C LEU A 354 -23.17 -9.37 -34.71
N ILE A 355 -22.57 -8.34 -35.33
CA ILE A 355 -21.93 -7.23 -34.62
C ILE A 355 -23.00 -6.22 -34.16
N MET A 356 -24.04 -6.01 -34.96
CA MET A 356 -25.18 -5.14 -34.60
C MET A 356 -26.01 -5.69 -33.42
N VAL A 357 -26.02 -7.01 -33.21
CA VAL A 357 -26.72 -7.65 -32.07
C VAL A 357 -25.95 -7.49 -30.75
N ARG A 358 -24.66 -7.14 -30.82
CA ARG A 358 -23.76 -7.01 -29.67
C ARG A 358 -23.52 -5.54 -29.24
N LEU A 359 -24.05 -4.58 -29.99
CA LEU A 359 -24.24 -3.16 -29.60
C LEU A 359 -25.52 -3.01 -28.79
#